data_AF-A0A7C6B5X6-F1
#
_entry.id   AF-A0A7C6B5X6-F1
#
_cell.length_a   1.000
_cell.length_b   1.000
_cell.length_c   1.000
_cell.angle_alpha   90.00
_cell.angle_beta   90.00
_cell.angle_gamma   90.00
#
_symmetry.space_group_name_H-M   'P 1'
#
loop_
_entity.id
_entity.type
_entity.pdbx_description
1 polymer ?
#
loop_
_entity_poly.entity_id
_entity_poly.type
_entity_poly.pdbx_seq_one_letter_code
_entity_poly.pdbx_strand_id
1 'polypeptide(L)'
;AQDLLDQLAEMMENLQMAEGQGNQGPGEQAMEGLADTLREQQGLSDETFSDLQEQFGEDGQQGEQGQGEQQGSQGQPGQRGGQQGQPGEQGDQGDQEQGDQGGQGAQTGQQGERGQSGPDGSGQQPSEGEGRGSGSDPAQGLAERQRALRERLNEQSRNLPGAGTPGGQDAREALDRAGRAMDGAEQALRDQDYAGALDRQAEALEALREGMRDLAEQLAQDQAQQDGRQGQANGRAQRESQRDPLGRDAGAAGRIGTDEELLQGEDVYRRARELLDEIRRRSAEQERPEIELEYLKRLLDQF
;
A
#
# COMPACT_ATOMS: atom_id res chain seq x y z
N ALA A 1 45.06 -8.40 6.45
CA ALA A 1 44.17 -8.18 5.29
C ALA A 1 43.34 -9.43 4.95
N GLN A 2 43.80 -10.64 5.29
CA GLN A 2 43.09 -11.89 5.04
C GLN A 2 41.93 -12.13 6.03
N ASP A 3 42.10 -11.81 7.32
CA ASP A 3 41.04 -11.97 8.34
C ASP A 3 39.72 -11.22 8.07
N LEU A 4 39.76 -10.11 7.32
CA LEU A 4 38.55 -9.36 6.99
C LEU A 4 37.82 -9.97 5.78
N LEU A 5 38.57 -10.64 4.90
CA LEU A 5 38.00 -11.41 3.79
C LEU A 5 37.36 -12.69 4.30
N ASP A 6 37.91 -13.32 5.34
CA ASP A 6 37.31 -14.49 5.98
C ASP A 6 36.04 -14.12 6.76
N GLN A 7 36.03 -12.97 7.46
CA GLN A 7 34.81 -12.45 8.11
C GLN A 7 33.75 -12.01 7.11
N LEU A 8 34.15 -11.45 5.97
CA LEU A 8 33.23 -11.11 4.88
C LEU A 8 32.68 -12.37 4.21
N ALA A 9 33.49 -13.42 4.07
CA ALA A 9 33.06 -14.72 3.55
C ALA A 9 32.06 -15.40 4.51
N GLU A 10 32.32 -15.39 5.81
CA GLU A 10 31.42 -15.95 6.82
C GLU A 10 30.11 -15.15 6.94
N MET A 11 30.18 -13.81 6.78
CA MET A 11 29.00 -12.95 6.77
C MET A 11 28.19 -13.11 5.48
N MET A 12 28.85 -13.23 4.33
CA MET A 12 28.18 -13.55 3.06
C MET A 12 27.64 -14.98 3.05
N GLU A 13 28.25 -15.93 3.76
CA GLU A 13 27.75 -17.30 3.89
C GLU A 13 26.50 -17.34 4.78
N ASN A 14 26.46 -16.58 5.88
CA ASN A 14 25.27 -16.42 6.72
C ASN A 14 24.14 -15.68 5.98
N LEU A 15 24.46 -14.62 5.22
CA LEU A 15 23.48 -13.91 4.38
C LEU A 15 23.00 -14.77 3.20
N GLN A 16 23.90 -15.51 2.55
CA GLN A 16 23.56 -16.41 1.45
C GLN A 16 22.82 -17.67 1.92
N MET A 17 22.98 -18.11 3.17
CA MET A 17 22.11 -19.15 3.75
C MET A 17 20.71 -18.59 4.11
N ALA A 18 20.63 -17.33 4.58
CA ALA A 18 19.35 -16.65 4.82
C ALA A 18 18.59 -16.34 3.52
N GLU A 19 19.29 -15.99 2.43
CA GLU A 19 18.72 -15.76 1.10
C GLU A 19 18.60 -17.05 0.25
N GLY A 20 19.37 -18.10 0.57
CA GLY A 20 19.45 -19.35 -0.20
C GLY A 20 18.45 -20.43 0.22
N GLN A 21 17.83 -20.28 1.39
CA GLN A 21 16.73 -21.11 1.82
C GLN A 21 15.48 -20.23 1.85
N GLY A 22 14.73 -20.21 0.73
CA GLY A 22 13.41 -19.59 0.61
C GLY A 22 12.38 -20.21 1.53
N ASN A 23 12.60 -20.09 2.84
CA ASN A 23 11.78 -20.62 3.89
C ASN A 23 11.47 -19.47 4.84
N GLN A 24 10.56 -18.59 4.36
CA GLN A 24 9.82 -17.64 5.19
C GLN A 24 9.53 -18.31 6.53
N GLY A 25 10.06 -17.75 7.61
CA GLY A 25 9.86 -18.33 8.93
C GLY A 25 8.37 -18.45 9.23
N PRO A 26 7.92 -19.44 10.03
CA PRO A 26 6.50 -19.56 10.41
C PRO A 26 5.87 -18.27 10.96
N GLY A 27 6.68 -17.38 11.55
CA GLY A 27 6.26 -16.03 11.98
C GLY A 27 6.06 -15.03 10.85
N GLU A 28 6.89 -15.06 9.81
CA GLU A 28 6.76 -14.22 8.63
C GLU A 28 5.49 -14.56 7.85
N GLN A 29 5.21 -15.86 7.70
CA GLN A 29 3.98 -16.33 7.05
C GLN A 29 2.72 -15.91 7.81
N ALA A 30 2.77 -15.92 9.15
CA ALA A 30 1.67 -15.43 9.97
C ALA A 30 1.46 -13.91 9.79
N MET A 31 2.55 -13.13 9.76
CA MET A 31 2.50 -11.69 9.51
C MET A 31 1.97 -11.34 8.12
N GLU A 32 2.38 -12.08 7.09
CA GLU A 32 1.88 -11.91 5.72
C GLU A 32 0.37 -12.16 5.66
N GLY A 33 -0.11 -13.26 6.26
CA GLY A 33 -1.53 -13.55 6.31
C GLY A 33 -2.36 -12.49 7.06
N LEU A 34 -1.83 -11.92 8.14
CA LEU A 34 -2.47 -10.83 8.86
C LEU A 34 -2.45 -9.51 8.06
N ALA A 35 -1.39 -9.25 7.32
CA ALA A 35 -1.29 -8.09 6.44
C ALA A 35 -2.29 -8.15 5.28
N ASP A 36 -2.51 -9.35 4.72
CA ASP A 36 -3.56 -9.59 3.73
C ASP A 36 -4.95 -9.33 4.33
N THR A 37 -5.22 -9.88 5.51
CA THR A 37 -6.47 -9.63 6.22
C THR A 37 -6.70 -8.14 6.48
N LEU A 38 -5.67 -7.40 6.89
CA LEU A 38 -5.75 -5.96 7.10
C LEU A 38 -6.10 -5.22 5.81
N ARG A 39 -5.42 -5.54 4.70
CA ARG A 39 -5.66 -4.89 3.40
C ARG A 39 -7.09 -5.12 2.92
N GLU A 40 -7.58 -6.33 3.08
CA GLU A 40 -8.96 -6.67 2.71
C GLU A 40 -9.98 -5.98 3.62
N GLN A 41 -9.71 -5.88 4.93
CA GLN A 41 -10.56 -5.14 5.86
C GLN A 41 -10.64 -3.65 5.47
N GLN A 42 -9.53 -3.04 5.05
CA GLN A 42 -9.50 -1.66 4.57
C GLN A 42 -10.36 -1.49 3.32
N GLY A 43 -10.17 -2.37 2.32
CA GLY A 43 -10.97 -2.32 1.09
C GLY A 43 -12.47 -2.48 1.36
N LEU A 44 -12.84 -3.38 2.27
CA LEU A 44 -14.24 -3.55 2.68
C LEU A 44 -14.80 -2.31 3.39
N SER A 45 -13.99 -1.64 4.22
CA SER A 45 -14.39 -0.41 4.91
C SER A 45 -14.61 0.72 3.92
N ASP A 46 -13.72 0.86 2.93
CA ASP A 46 -13.85 1.86 1.86
C ASP A 46 -15.11 1.63 0.99
N GLU A 47 -15.43 0.37 0.71
CA GLU A 47 -16.66 -0.01 0.00
C GLU A 47 -17.91 0.26 0.85
N THR A 48 -17.89 -0.10 2.13
CA THR A 48 -18.96 0.22 3.09
C THR A 48 -19.20 1.74 3.19
N PHE A 49 -18.13 2.53 3.16
CA PHE A 49 -18.20 3.99 3.16
C PHE A 49 -18.72 4.57 1.83
N SER A 50 -18.41 3.91 0.71
CA SER A 50 -18.95 4.29 -0.61
C SER A 50 -20.45 4.06 -0.65
N ASP A 51 -20.92 2.90 -0.20
CA ASP A 51 -22.35 2.57 -0.10
C ASP A 51 -23.09 3.52 0.87
N LEU A 52 -22.46 3.89 1.98
CA LEU A 52 -22.97 4.91 2.90
C LEU A 52 -23.18 6.24 2.15
N GLN A 53 -22.18 6.70 1.39
CA GLN A 53 -22.29 7.94 0.63
C GLN A 53 -23.33 7.88 -0.47
N GLU A 54 -23.51 6.74 -1.14
CA GLU A 54 -24.56 6.55 -2.14
C GLU A 54 -25.94 6.70 -1.50
N GLN A 55 -26.15 6.09 -0.34
CA GLN A 55 -27.41 6.17 0.40
C GLN A 55 -27.77 7.62 0.80
N PHE A 56 -26.80 8.39 1.30
CA PHE A 56 -27.02 9.79 1.67
C PHE A 56 -26.95 10.76 0.47
N GLY A 57 -26.28 10.36 -0.61
CA GLY A 57 -26.11 11.12 -1.84
C GLY A 57 -27.33 11.08 -2.76
N GLU A 58 -28.11 9.98 -2.72
CA GLU A 58 -29.39 9.87 -3.42
C GLU A 58 -30.47 10.79 -2.84
N ASP A 59 -30.50 11.00 -1.53
CA ASP A 59 -31.39 11.98 -0.88
C ASP A 59 -31.00 13.44 -1.17
N GLY A 60 -29.73 13.70 -1.46
CA GLY A 60 -29.22 15.04 -1.80
C GLY A 60 -29.53 15.51 -3.23
N GLN A 61 -29.74 14.59 -4.18
CA GLN A 61 -29.94 14.93 -5.60
C GLN A 61 -31.41 15.14 -6.01
N GLN A 62 -32.38 14.81 -5.16
CA GLN A 62 -33.79 15.14 -5.42
C GLN A 62 -34.17 16.60 -5.08
N GLY A 63 -33.24 17.40 -4.54
CA GLY A 63 -33.47 18.80 -4.19
C GLY A 63 -33.21 19.84 -5.30
N GLU A 64 -32.47 19.52 -6.37
CA GLU A 64 -31.94 20.56 -7.27
C GLU A 64 -32.21 20.40 -8.78
N GLN A 65 -32.87 19.33 -9.25
CA GLN A 65 -33.23 19.19 -10.68
C GLN A 65 -34.62 19.74 -11.07
N GLY A 66 -35.18 20.66 -10.28
CA GLY A 66 -36.55 21.18 -10.47
C GLY A 66 -36.70 22.65 -10.86
N GLN A 67 -35.64 23.45 -11.03
CA GLN A 67 -35.76 24.88 -11.34
C GLN A 67 -34.63 25.34 -12.28
N GLY A 68 -34.69 24.87 -13.53
CA GLY A 68 -33.72 25.22 -14.56
C GLY A 68 -34.33 25.67 -15.87
N GLU A 69 -35.60 26.08 -15.93
CA GLU A 69 -36.19 26.62 -17.15
C GLU A 69 -37.07 27.86 -16.91
N GLN A 70 -36.66 28.96 -17.57
CA GLN A 70 -37.53 29.95 -18.21
C GLN A 70 -38.01 31.18 -17.41
N GLN A 71 -37.12 32.17 -17.27
CA GLN A 71 -37.45 33.61 -17.30
C GLN A 71 -36.12 34.40 -17.30
N GLY A 72 -35.87 35.45 -18.06
CA GLY A 72 -36.63 36.26 -18.99
C GLY A 72 -35.66 37.33 -19.51
N SER A 73 -35.93 37.84 -20.70
CA SER A 73 -35.17 38.86 -21.41
C SER A 73 -34.86 40.10 -20.56
N GLN A 74 -33.61 40.58 -20.61
CA GLN A 74 -33.33 42.02 -20.63
C GLN A 74 -31.89 42.30 -21.04
N GLY A 75 -31.75 43.08 -22.11
CA GLY A 75 -30.47 43.59 -22.58
C GLY A 75 -30.09 44.94 -21.96
N GLN A 76 -28.82 45.28 -22.23
CA GLN A 76 -28.19 46.61 -22.33
C GLN A 76 -27.88 47.38 -21.02
N PRO A 77 -26.98 48.41 -21.07
CA PRO A 77 -26.00 48.78 -22.11
C PRO A 77 -24.57 48.99 -21.57
N GLY A 78 -23.62 49.17 -22.47
CA GLY A 78 -22.21 49.39 -22.15
C GLY A 78 -21.88 50.66 -21.36
N GLN A 79 -20.65 50.70 -20.86
CA GLN A 79 -19.94 51.94 -20.59
C GLN A 79 -18.44 51.82 -20.85
N ARG A 80 -17.99 52.89 -21.48
CA ARG A 80 -16.73 53.16 -22.15
C ARG A 80 -15.80 53.89 -21.17
N GLY A 81 -14.51 53.57 -21.23
CA GLY A 81 -13.41 54.40 -20.70
C GLY A 81 -12.22 53.52 -20.32
N GLY A 82 -11.02 53.59 -20.90
CA GLY A 82 -10.46 54.48 -21.90
C GLY A 82 -9.12 55.05 -21.44
N GLN A 83 -7.99 54.38 -21.70
CA GLN A 83 -6.66 54.97 -21.99
C GLN A 83 -5.63 53.85 -22.27
N GLN A 84 -5.11 53.74 -23.50
CA GLN A 84 -3.75 54.14 -23.95
C GLN A 84 -2.64 53.18 -23.43
N GLY A 85 -1.80 52.51 -24.21
CA GLY A 85 -1.54 52.45 -25.66
C GLY A 85 -0.03 52.31 -25.93
N GLN A 86 0.41 51.35 -26.76
CA GLN A 86 1.43 51.43 -27.85
C GLN A 86 1.95 50.05 -28.34
N PRO A 87 2.47 49.94 -29.60
CA PRO A 87 2.23 48.80 -30.50
C PRO A 87 3.51 48.15 -31.13
N GLY A 88 3.30 47.10 -31.95
CA GLY A 88 4.30 46.45 -32.83
C GLY A 88 4.78 45.10 -32.27
N GLU A 89 4.86 43.98 -32.98
CA GLU A 89 5.26 43.75 -34.38
C GLU A 89 4.66 42.44 -34.95
N GLN A 90 4.92 42.21 -36.24
CA GLN A 90 4.18 41.42 -37.22
C GLN A 90 5.02 40.24 -37.74
N GLY A 91 4.38 39.17 -38.23
CA GLY A 91 4.97 38.04 -38.99
C GLY A 91 4.94 36.71 -38.21
N ASP A 92 4.58 35.54 -38.73
CA ASP A 92 4.62 35.06 -40.12
C ASP A 92 3.68 33.84 -40.32
N GLN A 93 3.32 33.57 -41.58
CA GLN A 93 2.40 32.52 -42.07
C GLN A 93 3.11 31.19 -42.43
N GLY A 94 2.32 30.12 -42.59
CA GLY A 94 2.67 28.85 -43.28
C GLY A 94 2.76 27.66 -42.33
N ASP A 95 2.21 26.46 -42.57
CA ASP A 95 1.64 25.86 -43.78
C ASP A 95 0.75 24.65 -43.41
N GLN A 96 -0.07 24.23 -44.38
CA GLN A 96 -0.98 23.07 -44.37
C GLN A 96 -0.24 21.76 -44.71
N GLU A 97 -0.77 20.61 -44.26
CA GLU A 97 -1.00 19.34 -45.02
C GLU A 97 -1.26 18.20 -44.00
N GLN A 98 -2.47 17.65 -43.89
CA GLN A 98 -3.18 16.69 -44.76
C GLN A 98 -2.57 15.27 -44.75
N GLY A 99 -3.34 14.30 -44.27
CA GLY A 99 -2.99 12.88 -44.21
C GLY A 99 -4.23 12.02 -43.93
N ASP A 100 -4.93 11.70 -45.01
CA ASP A 100 -6.09 10.80 -45.12
C ASP A 100 -5.65 9.32 -45.22
N GLN A 101 -6.40 8.40 -44.61
CA GLN A 101 -6.64 6.99 -45.00
C GLN A 101 -7.36 6.29 -43.82
N GLY A 102 -8.53 5.66 -43.93
CA GLY A 102 -9.15 4.99 -45.07
C GLY A 102 -9.08 3.46 -44.85
N GLY A 103 -10.14 2.86 -44.31
CA GLY A 103 -10.18 1.41 -44.05
C GLY A 103 -11.60 0.87 -43.89
N GLN A 104 -12.26 0.61 -45.02
CA GLN A 104 -13.53 -0.11 -45.14
C GLN A 104 -13.28 -1.62 -45.23
N GLY A 105 -14.14 -2.42 -44.61
CA GLY A 105 -14.20 -3.88 -44.80
C GLY A 105 -15.61 -4.39 -44.55
N ALA A 106 -16.34 -4.65 -45.64
CA ALA A 106 -17.68 -5.24 -45.63
C ALA A 106 -17.65 -6.72 -46.05
N GLN A 107 -18.62 -7.47 -45.52
CA GLN A 107 -19.26 -8.66 -46.08
C GLN A 107 -18.42 -9.92 -46.38
N THR A 108 -18.73 -11.02 -45.68
CA THR A 108 -18.94 -12.32 -46.32
C THR A 108 -19.98 -13.12 -45.53
N GLY A 109 -21.06 -13.52 -46.19
CA GLY A 109 -22.03 -14.46 -45.65
C GLY A 109 -21.69 -15.90 -46.03
N GLN A 110 -22.15 -16.87 -45.23
CA GLN A 110 -22.56 -18.19 -45.70
C GLN A 110 -23.38 -18.92 -44.63
N GLN A 111 -24.58 -19.34 -45.04
CA GLN A 111 -25.47 -20.27 -44.35
C GLN A 111 -25.03 -21.72 -44.62
N GLY A 112 -25.35 -22.61 -43.68
CA GLY A 112 -25.66 -24.01 -43.95
C GLY A 112 -24.90 -25.02 -43.09
N GLU A 113 -25.58 -25.63 -42.10
CA GLU A 113 -25.99 -27.04 -42.19
C GLU A 113 -26.82 -27.47 -40.97
N ARG A 114 -27.88 -28.25 -41.27
CA ARG A 114 -28.81 -28.90 -40.33
C ARG A 114 -28.39 -30.34 -40.10
N GLY A 115 -28.73 -30.88 -38.93
CA GLY A 115 -28.83 -32.30 -38.60
C GLY A 115 -28.08 -32.59 -37.30
N GLN A 116 -28.61 -33.27 -36.28
CA GLN A 116 -29.53 -34.40 -36.31
C GLN A 116 -30.14 -34.61 -34.92
N SER A 117 -31.39 -35.04 -34.91
CA SER A 117 -32.28 -35.32 -33.78
C SER A 117 -31.90 -36.56 -32.95
N GLY A 118 -32.19 -36.51 -31.64
CA GLY A 118 -32.37 -37.66 -30.75
C GLY A 118 -33.24 -37.26 -29.53
N PRO A 119 -34.36 -37.95 -29.23
CA PRO A 119 -35.32 -37.55 -28.19
C PRO A 119 -35.19 -38.36 -26.88
N ASP A 120 -35.90 -37.87 -25.86
CA ASP A 120 -36.26 -38.48 -24.58
C ASP A 120 -35.23 -38.47 -23.43
N GLY A 121 -35.59 -37.73 -22.38
CA GLY A 121 -34.86 -37.60 -21.12
C GLY A 121 -35.54 -36.63 -20.16
N SER A 122 -36.80 -36.91 -19.81
CA SER A 122 -37.43 -36.61 -18.51
C SER A 122 -36.94 -35.39 -17.72
N GLY A 123 -37.67 -34.28 -17.90
CA GLY A 123 -38.21 -33.42 -16.84
C GLY A 123 -37.41 -33.17 -15.57
N GLN A 124 -36.71 -32.03 -15.53
CA GLN A 124 -36.84 -31.02 -14.48
C GLN A 124 -36.32 -29.70 -15.08
N GLN A 125 -37.20 -28.95 -15.74
CA GLN A 125 -36.98 -27.52 -15.94
C GLN A 125 -37.21 -26.85 -14.58
N PRO A 126 -36.24 -26.13 -13.99
CA PRO A 126 -36.61 -24.99 -13.19
C PRO A 126 -37.32 -24.05 -14.17
N SER A 127 -38.61 -23.78 -13.90
CA SER A 127 -39.30 -22.69 -14.54
C SER A 127 -38.44 -21.44 -14.36
N GLU A 128 -37.89 -20.92 -15.45
CA GLU A 128 -37.50 -19.51 -15.58
C GLU A 128 -38.80 -18.70 -15.46
N GLY A 129 -39.30 -18.61 -14.23
CA GLY A 129 -40.11 -17.49 -13.83
C GLY A 129 -39.21 -16.29 -13.94
N GLU A 130 -39.59 -15.36 -14.79
CA GLU A 130 -39.12 -13.99 -14.85
C GLU A 130 -39.41 -13.29 -13.50
N GLY A 131 -38.66 -13.70 -12.47
CA GLY A 131 -38.54 -13.02 -11.20
C GLY A 131 -37.46 -11.96 -11.36
N ARG A 132 -37.88 -10.76 -11.75
CA ARG A 132 -37.14 -9.54 -11.44
C ARG A 132 -36.83 -9.53 -9.94
N GLY A 133 -35.60 -9.88 -9.59
CA GLY A 133 -35.14 -9.98 -8.21
C GLY A 133 -33.66 -10.36 -8.11
N SER A 134 -32.83 -9.97 -9.08
CA SER A 134 -31.37 -9.98 -8.91
C SER A 134 -30.94 -8.58 -8.47
N GLY A 135 -31.42 -8.18 -7.30
CA GLY A 135 -30.84 -7.12 -6.49
C GLY A 135 -30.28 -7.81 -5.26
N SER A 136 -29.09 -8.41 -5.38
CA SER A 136 -28.31 -8.77 -4.19
C SER A 136 -28.15 -7.46 -3.43
N ASP A 137 -28.74 -7.36 -2.25
CA ASP A 137 -28.61 -6.18 -1.42
C ASP A 137 -27.09 -5.90 -1.27
N PRO A 138 -26.57 -4.73 -1.66
CA PRO A 138 -25.13 -4.47 -1.58
C PRO A 138 -24.58 -4.73 -0.17
N ALA A 139 -25.42 -4.43 0.85
CA ALA A 139 -25.24 -4.80 2.25
C ALA A 139 -25.01 -6.31 2.50
N GLN A 140 -25.76 -7.19 1.82
CA GLN A 140 -25.60 -8.65 1.96
C GLN A 140 -24.27 -9.13 1.40
N GLY A 141 -23.84 -8.59 0.25
CA GLY A 141 -22.54 -8.93 -0.33
C GLY A 141 -21.37 -8.49 0.56
N LEU A 142 -21.46 -7.30 1.15
CA LEU A 142 -20.48 -6.80 2.13
C LEU A 142 -20.42 -7.67 3.38
N ALA A 143 -21.57 -8.05 3.94
CA ALA A 143 -21.64 -8.90 5.12
C ALA A 143 -21.02 -10.29 4.88
N GLU A 144 -21.24 -10.87 3.70
CA GLU A 144 -20.65 -12.16 3.32
C GLU A 144 -19.11 -12.08 3.24
N ARG A 145 -18.58 -11.01 2.65
CA ARG A 145 -17.14 -10.75 2.60
C ARG A 145 -16.55 -10.56 4.00
N GLN A 146 -17.20 -9.78 4.86
CA GLN A 146 -16.79 -9.58 6.25
C GLN A 146 -16.70 -10.90 7.02
N ARG A 147 -17.70 -11.77 6.84
CA ARG A 147 -17.75 -13.09 7.46
C ARG A 147 -16.55 -13.95 7.04
N ALA A 148 -16.27 -14.02 5.74
CA ALA A 148 -15.17 -14.81 5.20
C ALA A 148 -13.80 -14.29 5.69
N LEU A 149 -13.67 -12.98 5.84
CA LEU A 149 -12.47 -12.35 6.38
C LEU A 149 -12.26 -12.69 7.86
N ARG A 150 -13.33 -12.61 8.67
CA ARG A 150 -13.31 -13.02 10.08
C ARG A 150 -12.95 -14.51 10.24
N GLU A 151 -13.50 -15.38 9.41
CA GLU A 151 -13.20 -16.81 9.45
C GLU A 151 -11.70 -17.08 9.20
N ARG A 152 -11.11 -16.40 8.21
CA ARG A 152 -9.65 -16.46 7.96
C ARG A 152 -8.84 -15.91 9.11
N LEU A 153 -9.22 -14.77 9.69
CA LEU A 153 -8.56 -14.21 10.87
C LEU A 153 -8.56 -15.20 12.05
N ASN A 154 -9.69 -15.85 12.30
CA ASN A 154 -9.81 -16.85 13.37
C ASN A 154 -8.90 -18.06 13.14
N GLU A 155 -8.73 -18.50 11.90
CA GLU A 155 -7.79 -19.56 11.53
C GLU A 155 -6.34 -19.12 11.73
N GLN A 156 -6.00 -17.91 11.30
CA GLN A 156 -4.67 -17.31 11.47
C GLN A 156 -4.31 -17.15 12.96
N SER A 157 -5.23 -16.62 13.78
CA SER A 157 -5.06 -16.47 15.24
C SER A 157 -4.79 -17.82 15.92
N ARG A 158 -5.48 -18.90 15.52
CA ARG A 158 -5.26 -20.25 16.06
C ARG A 158 -3.91 -20.84 15.69
N ASN A 159 -3.45 -20.54 14.48
CA ASN A 159 -2.18 -21.04 13.94
C ASN A 159 -0.99 -20.13 14.26
N LEU A 160 -1.20 -19.03 14.99
CA LEU A 160 -0.17 -18.05 15.28
C LEU A 160 0.99 -18.70 16.07
N PRO A 161 2.25 -18.57 15.62
CA PRO A 161 3.41 -19.01 16.38
C PRO A 161 3.58 -18.18 17.66
N GLY A 162 4.45 -18.64 18.58
CA GLY A 162 4.61 -17.98 19.88
C GLY A 162 3.58 -18.40 20.93
N ALA A 163 2.95 -19.57 20.76
CA ALA A 163 2.08 -20.13 21.80
C ALA A 163 2.83 -20.26 23.13
N GLY A 164 2.43 -19.46 24.13
CA GLY A 164 3.00 -19.50 25.48
C GLY A 164 4.14 -18.50 25.74
N THR A 165 4.47 -17.61 24.79
CA THR A 165 5.30 -16.43 25.06
C THR A 165 4.41 -15.23 25.41
N PRO A 166 4.91 -14.22 26.15
CA PRO A 166 4.12 -13.03 26.47
C PRO A 166 3.62 -12.28 25.23
N GLY A 167 4.51 -11.94 24.29
CA GLY A 167 4.11 -11.20 23.07
C GLY A 167 3.22 -12.01 22.13
N GLY A 168 3.35 -13.33 22.11
CA GLY A 168 2.42 -14.19 21.38
C GLY A 168 1.01 -14.26 22.01
N GLN A 169 0.89 -14.07 23.32
CA GLN A 169 -0.41 -13.96 24.00
C GLN A 169 -1.07 -12.61 23.72
N ASP A 170 -0.31 -11.51 23.84
CA ASP A 170 -0.80 -10.16 23.57
C ASP A 170 -1.32 -10.03 22.13
N ALA A 171 -0.54 -10.55 21.16
CA ALA A 171 -0.96 -10.60 19.77
C ALA A 171 -2.28 -11.37 19.59
N ARG A 172 -2.44 -12.55 20.21
CA ARG A 172 -3.68 -13.34 20.13
C ARG A 172 -4.87 -12.62 20.74
N GLU A 173 -4.70 -11.96 21.88
CA GLU A 173 -5.76 -11.17 22.51
C GLU A 173 -6.23 -10.02 21.62
N ALA A 174 -5.30 -9.35 20.93
CA ALA A 174 -5.62 -8.32 19.96
C ALA A 174 -6.36 -8.89 18.74
N LEU A 175 -5.92 -10.02 18.18
CA LEU A 175 -6.62 -10.68 17.07
C LEU A 175 -8.02 -11.17 17.47
N ASP A 176 -8.21 -11.63 18.71
CA ASP A 176 -9.52 -12.01 19.24
C ASP A 176 -10.44 -10.79 19.41
N ARG A 177 -9.90 -9.62 19.80
CA ARG A 177 -10.65 -8.36 19.79
C ARG A 177 -11.07 -7.98 18.37
N ALA A 178 -10.15 -8.08 17.41
CA ALA A 178 -10.45 -7.83 16.01
C ALA A 178 -11.56 -8.75 15.50
N GLY A 179 -11.52 -10.05 15.80
CA GLY A 179 -12.56 -11.01 15.42
C GLY A 179 -13.94 -10.64 15.96
N ARG A 180 -14.04 -10.22 17.23
CA ARG A 180 -15.31 -9.75 17.83
C ARG A 180 -15.83 -8.45 17.20
N ALA A 181 -14.93 -7.54 16.83
CA ALA A 181 -15.31 -6.31 16.14
C ALA A 181 -15.82 -6.62 14.71
N MET A 182 -15.14 -7.51 13.99
CA MET A 182 -15.60 -8.00 12.67
C MET A 182 -16.96 -8.71 12.73
N ASP A 183 -17.23 -9.46 13.80
CA ASP A 183 -18.57 -10.02 14.06
C ASP A 183 -19.65 -8.94 14.17
N GLY A 184 -19.33 -7.86 14.90
CA GLY A 184 -20.22 -6.70 15.03
C GLY A 184 -20.44 -5.99 13.70
N ALA A 185 -19.38 -5.85 12.89
CA ALA A 185 -19.46 -5.26 11.55
C ALA A 185 -20.35 -6.11 10.62
N GLU A 186 -20.20 -7.43 10.62
CA GLU A 186 -21.04 -8.34 9.83
C GLU A 186 -22.53 -8.18 10.19
N GLN A 187 -22.85 -8.10 11.48
CA GLN A 187 -24.22 -7.91 11.95
C GLN A 187 -24.78 -6.56 11.50
N ALA A 188 -24.04 -5.48 11.71
CA ALA A 188 -24.44 -4.14 11.28
C ALA A 188 -24.66 -4.05 9.76
N LEU A 189 -23.78 -4.66 8.97
CA LEU A 189 -23.94 -4.77 7.51
C LEU A 189 -25.22 -5.52 7.14
N ARG A 190 -25.55 -6.64 7.80
CA ARG A 190 -26.81 -7.36 7.56
C ARG A 190 -28.05 -6.54 7.91
N ASP A 191 -27.93 -5.69 8.91
CA ASP A 191 -28.98 -4.79 9.36
C ASP A 191 -29.02 -3.48 8.54
N GLN A 192 -28.22 -3.37 7.47
CA GLN A 192 -28.06 -2.18 6.62
C GLN A 192 -27.60 -0.93 7.40
N ASP A 193 -27.01 -1.12 8.58
CA ASP A 193 -26.40 -0.07 9.39
C ASP A 193 -24.94 0.14 8.98
N TYR A 194 -24.73 0.83 7.86
CA TYR A 194 -23.39 1.11 7.33
C TYR A 194 -22.55 1.97 8.28
N ALA A 195 -23.17 2.89 9.02
CA ALA A 195 -22.45 3.72 9.99
C ALA A 195 -21.95 2.88 11.18
N GLY A 196 -22.82 2.04 11.76
CA GLY A 196 -22.44 1.10 12.80
C GLY A 196 -21.43 0.06 12.32
N ALA A 197 -21.51 -0.37 11.06
CA ALA A 197 -20.54 -1.25 10.45
C ALA A 197 -19.14 -0.60 10.39
N LEU A 198 -19.04 0.64 9.90
CA LEU A 198 -17.77 1.36 9.79
C LEU A 198 -17.08 1.56 11.15
N ASP A 199 -17.84 1.87 12.20
CA ASP A 199 -17.31 1.99 13.56
C ASP A 199 -16.69 0.66 14.02
N ARG A 200 -17.39 -0.46 13.79
CA ARG A 200 -16.91 -1.81 14.11
C ARG A 200 -15.71 -2.22 13.26
N GLN A 201 -15.68 -1.85 11.98
CA GLN A 201 -14.55 -2.11 11.10
C GLN A 201 -13.32 -1.32 11.54
N ALA A 202 -13.48 -0.08 12.02
CA ALA A 202 -12.39 0.72 12.59
C ALA A 202 -11.80 0.08 13.86
N GLU A 203 -12.66 -0.39 14.78
CA GLU A 203 -12.24 -1.17 15.96
C GLU A 203 -11.44 -2.42 15.55
N ALA A 204 -11.89 -3.14 14.51
CA ALA A 204 -11.19 -4.30 13.98
C ALA A 204 -9.81 -3.95 13.40
N LEU A 205 -9.71 -2.87 12.61
CA LEU A 205 -8.45 -2.40 12.03
C LEU A 205 -7.44 -1.98 13.10
N GLU A 206 -7.88 -1.31 14.15
CA GLU A 206 -7.02 -0.92 15.27
C GLU A 206 -6.45 -2.16 15.97
N ALA A 207 -7.32 -3.12 16.31
CA ALA A 207 -6.94 -4.35 16.98
C ALA A 207 -6.02 -5.23 16.10
N LEU A 208 -6.24 -5.30 14.79
CA LEU A 208 -5.33 -5.97 13.85
C LEU A 208 -3.95 -5.33 13.84
N ARG A 209 -3.87 -4.00 13.77
CA ARG A 209 -2.60 -3.26 13.78
C ARG A 209 -1.86 -3.44 15.09
N GLU A 210 -2.57 -3.47 16.21
CA GLU A 210 -2.01 -3.78 17.52
C GLU A 210 -1.42 -5.20 17.54
N GLY A 211 -2.20 -6.21 17.15
CA GLY A 211 -1.71 -7.59 17.15
C GLY A 211 -0.51 -7.84 16.23
N MET A 212 -0.43 -7.14 15.10
CA MET A 212 0.75 -7.19 14.23
C MET A 212 1.98 -6.52 14.84
N ARG A 213 1.82 -5.43 15.61
CA ARG A 213 2.94 -4.79 16.33
C ARG A 213 3.46 -5.72 17.42
N ASP A 214 2.57 -6.30 18.22
CA ASP A 214 2.94 -7.23 19.30
C ASP A 214 3.66 -8.47 18.74
N LEU A 215 3.17 -9.01 17.61
CA LEU A 215 3.81 -10.13 16.92
C LEU A 215 5.18 -9.76 16.34
N ALA A 216 5.32 -8.56 15.77
CA ALA A 216 6.60 -8.08 15.25
C ALA A 216 7.64 -7.89 16.38
N GLU A 217 7.23 -7.32 17.51
CA GLU A 217 8.10 -7.15 18.69
C GLU A 217 8.56 -8.50 19.24
N GLN A 218 7.66 -9.49 19.31
CA GLN A 218 7.96 -10.87 19.70
C GLN A 218 8.99 -11.50 18.76
N LEU A 219 8.80 -11.39 17.44
CA LEU A 219 9.71 -11.95 16.43
C LEU A 219 11.10 -11.31 16.50
N ALA A 220 11.16 -9.98 16.66
CA ALA A 220 12.42 -9.26 16.83
C ALA A 220 13.15 -9.71 18.11
N GLN A 221 12.41 -9.97 19.19
CA GLN A 221 12.97 -10.44 20.45
C GLN A 221 13.48 -11.89 20.39
N ASP A 222 12.80 -12.77 19.63
CA ASP A 222 13.23 -14.14 19.39
C ASP A 222 14.49 -14.19 18.51
N GLN A 223 14.60 -13.32 17.51
CA GLN A 223 15.79 -13.19 16.66
C GLN A 223 17.01 -12.69 17.46
N ALA A 224 16.82 -11.65 18.29
CA ALA A 224 17.88 -11.13 19.17
C ALA A 224 18.41 -12.19 20.16
N GLN A 225 17.57 -13.15 20.59
CA GLN A 225 17.98 -14.25 21.47
C GLN A 225 18.75 -15.36 20.74
N GLN A 226 18.49 -15.59 19.44
CA GLN A 226 19.26 -16.54 18.64
C GLN A 226 20.67 -15.99 18.33
N ASP A 227 20.78 -14.73 17.92
CA ASP A 227 22.06 -14.08 17.66
C ASP A 227 22.91 -13.96 18.93
N GLY A 228 22.29 -13.67 20.07
CA GLY A 228 22.96 -13.61 21.37
C GLY A 228 23.56 -14.96 21.82
N ARG A 229 22.99 -16.10 21.41
CA ARG A 229 23.52 -17.44 21.74
C ARG A 229 24.66 -17.85 20.82
N GLN A 230 24.65 -17.45 19.55
CA GLN A 230 25.74 -17.74 18.62
C GLN A 230 26.97 -16.85 18.88
N GLY A 231 26.77 -15.57 19.26
CA GLY A 231 27.85 -14.68 19.70
C GLY A 231 28.55 -15.11 20.98
N GLN A 232 27.88 -15.87 21.86
CA GLN A 232 28.47 -16.37 23.10
C GLN A 232 29.23 -17.70 22.94
N ALA A 233 28.87 -18.50 21.92
CA ALA A 233 29.63 -19.69 21.52
C ALA A 233 30.89 -19.30 20.70
N ASN A 234 30.75 -18.43 19.70
CA ASN A 234 31.88 -17.95 18.90
C ASN A 234 32.79 -17.02 19.74
N GLY A 235 32.23 -16.21 20.64
CA GLY A 235 33.00 -15.36 21.55
C GLY A 235 33.81 -16.09 22.63
N ARG A 236 33.59 -17.41 22.81
CA ARG A 236 34.39 -18.28 23.68
C ARG A 236 35.47 -19.03 22.89
N ALA A 237 35.15 -19.50 21.68
CA ALA A 237 36.10 -20.17 20.77
C ALA A 237 37.13 -19.19 20.13
N GLN A 238 36.72 -17.96 19.83
CA GLN A 238 37.58 -16.90 19.30
C GLN A 238 38.59 -16.40 20.37
N ARG A 239 38.17 -16.33 21.64
CA ARG A 239 39.01 -15.90 22.78
C ARG A 239 40.09 -16.92 23.15
N GLU A 240 39.85 -18.20 22.84
CA GLU A 240 40.80 -19.28 23.08
C GLU A 240 41.83 -19.40 21.94
N SER A 241 41.49 -18.91 20.73
CA SER A 241 42.37 -18.96 19.55
C SER A 241 43.26 -17.72 19.36
N GLN A 242 43.00 -16.59 20.04
CA GLN A 242 43.81 -15.36 19.95
C GLN A 242 44.81 -15.17 21.10
N ARG A 243 44.96 -16.15 22.00
CA ARG A 243 45.84 -16.05 23.16
C ARG A 243 47.12 -16.83 22.89
N ASP A 244 48.20 -16.11 22.57
CA ASP A 244 49.54 -16.69 22.39
C ASP A 244 49.95 -17.50 23.65
N PRO A 245 50.81 -18.53 23.55
CA PRO A 245 51.33 -19.29 24.70
C PRO A 245 51.93 -18.43 25.85
N LEU A 246 52.20 -17.14 25.62
CA LEU A 246 52.63 -16.17 26.63
C LEU A 246 51.51 -15.27 27.19
N GLY A 247 50.24 -15.52 26.85
CA GLY A 247 49.07 -14.91 27.49
C GLY A 247 48.84 -13.42 27.19
N ARG A 248 49.26 -12.92 26.02
CA ARG A 248 48.99 -11.53 25.60
C ARG A 248 47.89 -11.46 24.55
N ASP A 249 46.96 -10.53 24.73
CA ASP A 249 45.95 -10.20 23.73
C ASP A 249 46.58 -9.28 22.65
N ALA A 250 46.67 -9.75 21.40
CA ALA A 250 47.17 -8.97 20.28
C ALA A 250 46.02 -8.18 19.64
N GLY A 251 45.88 -6.90 20.00
CA GLY A 251 44.87 -6.07 19.35
C GLY A 251 44.79 -4.64 19.87
N ALA A 252 45.79 -3.80 19.56
CA ALA A 252 45.65 -2.35 19.70
C ALA A 252 46.76 -1.56 18.97
N ALA A 253 47.03 -1.84 17.69
CA ALA A 253 47.89 -0.96 16.90
C ALA A 253 47.55 -0.98 15.41
N GLY A 254 46.81 0.04 14.97
CA GLY A 254 46.85 0.53 13.60
C GLY A 254 45.71 0.13 12.68
N ARG A 255 44.61 0.89 12.69
CA ARG A 255 43.81 1.10 11.48
C ARG A 255 43.52 2.58 11.31
N ILE A 256 44.21 3.14 10.33
CA ILE A 256 43.95 4.44 9.71
C ILE A 256 42.72 4.25 8.82
N GLY A 257 41.76 5.18 8.93
CA GLY A 257 40.42 5.07 8.38
C GLY A 257 40.32 5.02 6.86
N THR A 258 39.22 4.44 6.42
CA THR A 258 38.69 4.57 5.05
C THR A 258 37.19 4.80 5.15
N ASP A 259 36.72 5.77 4.35
CA ASP A 259 35.42 6.44 4.15
C ASP A 259 34.08 5.69 4.37
N GLU A 260 34.04 4.45 4.84
CA GLU A 260 32.79 3.70 5.03
C GLU A 260 32.03 4.10 6.31
N GLU A 261 32.71 4.76 7.26
CA GLU A 261 32.14 5.24 8.54
C GLU A 261 31.58 6.68 8.45
N LEU A 262 31.15 7.10 7.25
CA LEU A 262 30.35 8.32 7.04
C LEU A 262 28.85 8.02 6.85
N LEU A 263 28.45 6.75 6.94
CA LEU A 263 27.10 6.27 6.63
C LEU A 263 26.29 5.83 7.87
N GLN A 264 26.77 6.10 9.08
CA GLN A 264 25.96 5.94 10.29
C GLN A 264 24.97 7.11 10.43
N GLY A 265 23.68 6.79 10.59
CA GLY A 265 22.51 7.65 10.36
C GLY A 265 22.39 8.99 11.11
N GLU A 266 23.31 9.35 12.01
CA GLU A 266 23.33 10.67 12.66
C GLU A 266 23.93 11.80 11.79
N ASP A 267 24.69 11.48 10.74
CA ASP A 267 25.25 12.48 9.81
C ASP A 267 24.33 12.79 8.62
N VAL A 268 23.36 11.93 8.31
CA VAL A 268 22.48 12.09 7.15
C VAL A 268 21.59 13.33 7.29
N TYR A 269 21.02 13.57 8.46
CA TYR A 269 20.19 14.75 8.72
C TYR A 269 20.98 16.05 8.78
N ARG A 270 22.24 16.01 9.26
CA ARG A 270 23.13 17.18 9.24
C ARG A 270 23.53 17.53 7.82
N ARG A 271 23.92 16.52 7.02
CA ARG A 271 24.26 16.68 5.61
C ARG A 271 23.07 17.11 4.75
N ALA A 272 21.87 16.61 5.05
CA ALA A 272 20.65 17.06 4.37
C ALA A 272 20.36 18.54 4.63
N ARG A 273 20.58 19.03 5.86
CA ARG A 273 20.46 20.47 6.19
C ARG A 273 21.51 21.31 5.46
N GLU A 274 22.76 20.86 5.43
CA GLU A 274 23.83 21.55 4.68
C GLU A 274 23.52 21.65 3.19
N LEU A 275 22.96 20.59 2.59
CA LEU A 275 22.55 20.59 1.19
C LEU A 275 21.35 21.51 0.94
N LEU A 276 20.33 21.50 1.80
CA LEU A 276 19.18 22.39 1.68
C LEU A 276 19.56 23.87 1.84
N ASP A 277 20.49 24.18 2.74
CA ASP A 277 20.99 25.54 2.94
C ASP A 277 21.79 26.02 1.72
N GLU A 278 22.58 25.15 1.10
CA GLU A 278 23.31 25.48 -0.13
C GLU A 278 22.36 25.66 -1.33
N ILE A 279 21.30 24.84 -1.45
CA ILE A 279 20.26 25.00 -2.49
C ILE A 279 19.53 26.34 -2.31
N ARG A 280 19.11 26.69 -1.08
CA ARG A 280 18.47 27.98 -0.78
C ARG A 280 19.38 29.15 -1.11
N ARG A 281 20.66 29.07 -0.73
CA ARG A 281 21.64 30.11 -1.02
C ARG A 281 21.81 30.31 -2.53
N ARG A 282 21.97 29.24 -3.30
CA ARG A 282 22.14 29.32 -4.77
C ARG A 282 20.86 29.75 -5.49
N SER A 283 19.69 29.43 -4.95
CA SER A 283 18.40 29.89 -5.49
C SER A 283 18.21 31.40 -5.39
N ALA A 284 18.95 32.08 -4.48
CA ALA A 284 18.92 33.52 -4.30
C ALA A 284 19.97 34.28 -5.16
N GLU A 285 20.87 33.56 -5.84
CA GLU A 285 21.90 34.16 -6.70
C GLU A 285 21.32 34.48 -8.09
N GLN A 286 20.94 35.74 -8.31
CA GLN A 286 20.29 36.20 -9.55
C GLN A 286 21.16 36.11 -10.81
N GLU A 287 22.48 35.93 -10.67
CA GLU A 287 23.42 35.84 -11.80
C GLU A 287 23.52 34.43 -12.40
N ARG A 288 22.76 33.46 -11.88
CA ARG A 288 22.77 32.09 -12.39
C ARG A 288 21.90 31.92 -13.64
N PRO A 289 22.23 30.96 -14.52
CA PRO A 289 21.40 30.62 -15.66
C PRO A 289 19.96 30.28 -15.23
N GLU A 290 18.97 30.79 -15.98
CA GLU A 290 17.55 30.65 -15.64
C GLU A 290 17.12 29.18 -15.47
N ILE A 291 17.67 28.28 -16.30
CA ILE A 291 17.41 26.84 -16.23
C ILE A 291 17.89 26.20 -14.92
N GLU A 292 19.00 26.68 -14.36
CA GLU A 292 19.50 26.18 -13.06
C GLU A 292 18.64 26.71 -11.91
N LEU A 293 18.23 27.98 -11.99
CA LEU A 293 17.35 28.58 -10.98
C LEU A 293 16.00 27.87 -10.90
N GLU A 294 15.43 27.49 -12.06
CA GLU A 294 14.19 26.72 -12.12
C GLU A 294 14.34 25.33 -11.52
N TYR A 295 15.46 24.63 -11.82
CA TYR A 295 15.75 23.32 -11.23
C TYR A 295 15.90 23.39 -9.71
N LEU A 296 16.60 24.39 -9.17
CA LEU A 296 16.78 24.57 -7.73
C LEU A 296 15.46 24.91 -7.02
N LYS A 297 14.59 25.71 -7.63
CA LYS A 297 13.25 26.01 -7.10
C LYS A 297 12.39 24.76 -7.02
N ARG A 298 12.36 23.94 -8.09
CA ARG A 298 11.61 22.68 -8.10
C ARG A 298 12.11 21.71 -7.02
N LEU A 299 13.42 21.68 -6.79
CA LEU A 299 14.01 20.83 -5.77
C LEU A 299 13.64 21.29 -4.34
N LEU A 300 13.44 22.58 -4.12
CA LEU A 300 12.93 23.12 -2.84
C LEU A 300 11.42 22.92 -2.66
N ASP A 301 10.64 22.83 -3.73
CA ASP A 301 9.20 22.57 -3.63
C ASP A 301 8.88 21.09 -3.37
N GLN A 302 9.80 20.19 -3.73
CA GLN A 302 9.63 18.74 -3.60
C GLN A 302 9.97 18.19 -2.20
N PHE A 303 10.68 18.95 -1.37
CA PHE A 303 11.19 18.54 -0.05
C PHE A 303 10.98 19.64 1.00
#